data_AF-A0A9D5LVH0-F1
#
_entry.id   AF-A0A9D5LVH0-F1
#
_cell.length_a   1.000
_cell.length_b   1.000
_cell.length_c   1.000
_cell.angle_alpha   90.00
_cell.angle_beta   90.00
_cell.angle_gamma   90.00
#
_symmetry.space_group_name_H-M   'P 1'
#
loop_
_entity.id
_entity.type
_entity.pdbx_description
1 polymer ?
#
loop_
_entity_poly.entity_id
_entity_poly.type
_entity_poly.pdbx_seq_one_letter_code
_entity_poly.pdbx_strand_id
1 'polypeptide(L)'
;MKKLLLFGLICLTALIGSAKDLKTLRVTTLPQMSCSNCENKIKKNIRFEKGVHQISTDLKGQVVTVVYDADKTDEEKIIKAFDKIKYKAIILDEGRNSAAADSCRNCSKTTGKN
;
A
#
# COMPACT_ATOMS: atom_id res chain seq x y z
N MET A 1 14.32 46.08 -10.18
CA MET A 1 14.84 44.76 -9.76
C MET A 1 13.94 44.20 -8.67
N LYS A 2 12.86 43.51 -9.05
CA LYS A 2 11.77 43.06 -8.13
C LYS A 2 11.18 41.70 -8.51
N LYS A 3 11.68 41.11 -9.61
CA LYS A 3 11.19 39.87 -10.22
C LYS A 3 12.14 38.68 -9.96
N LEU A 4 13.34 38.98 -9.45
CA LEU A 4 14.35 38.00 -9.07
C LEU A 4 14.14 37.44 -7.66
N LEU A 5 13.36 38.13 -6.82
CA LEU A 5 13.03 37.70 -5.45
C LEU A 5 11.82 36.74 -5.36
N LEU A 6 11.05 36.59 -6.45
CA LEU A 6 9.87 35.71 -6.50
C LEU A 6 10.17 34.29 -7.04
N PHE A 7 11.29 34.09 -7.74
CA PHE A 7 11.67 32.77 -8.26
C PHE A 7 12.36 31.87 -7.23
N GLY A 8 12.93 32.44 -6.15
CA GLY A 8 13.61 31.67 -5.10
C GLY A 8 12.69 30.98 -4.09
N LEU A 9 11.43 31.42 -3.97
CA LEU A 9 10.48 30.90 -2.98
C LEU A 9 9.75 29.61 -3.45
N ILE A 10 9.79 29.32 -4.76
CA ILE A 10 9.07 28.19 -5.36
C ILE A 10 9.82 26.85 -5.18
N CYS A 11 11.10 26.86 -4.79
CA CYS A 11 11.91 25.65 -4.65
C CYS A 11 11.80 24.95 -3.27
N LEU A 12 11.16 25.56 -2.26
CA LEU A 12 11.13 25.00 -0.90
C LEU A 12 10.02 23.95 -0.68
N THR A 13 9.07 23.79 -1.61
CA THR A 13 7.96 22.84 -1.45
C THR A 13 8.29 21.42 -1.92
N ALA A 14 9.52 21.14 -2.37
CA ALA A 14 9.91 19.84 -2.91
C ALA A 14 10.42 18.80 -1.88
N LEU A 15 10.30 19.05 -0.58
CA LEU A 15 10.89 18.19 0.47
C LEU A 15 9.88 17.58 1.45
N ILE A 16 8.72 17.13 0.96
CA ILE A 16 7.90 16.16 1.71
C ILE A 16 7.79 14.88 0.88
N GLY A 17 8.93 14.24 0.67
CA GLY A 17 8.99 12.83 0.30
C GLY A 17 8.68 11.98 1.52
N SER A 18 7.40 11.87 1.88
CA SER A 18 6.97 10.87 2.85
C SER A 18 7.39 9.49 2.33
N ALA A 19 8.21 8.77 3.09
CA ALA A 19 8.45 7.36 2.87
C ALA A 19 7.08 6.66 2.92
N LYS A 20 6.59 6.17 1.78
CA LYS A 20 5.28 5.52 1.68
C LYS A 20 5.41 4.12 2.28
N ASP A 21 4.69 3.84 3.36
CA ASP A 21 4.59 2.49 3.93
C ASP A 21 3.69 1.65 3.02
N LEU A 22 4.30 0.98 2.03
CA LEU A 22 3.60 0.15 1.06
C LEU A 22 3.50 -1.28 1.56
N LYS A 23 2.28 -1.74 1.84
CA LYS A 23 1.97 -3.12 2.22
C LYS A 23 1.40 -3.89 1.03
N THR A 24 1.65 -5.19 1.03
CA THR A 24 1.11 -6.11 0.03
C THR A 24 0.08 -7.01 0.69
N LEU A 25 -1.16 -6.93 0.21
CA LEU A 25 -2.27 -7.79 0.63
C LEU A 25 -2.56 -8.80 -0.47
N ARG A 26 -2.56 -10.09 -0.12
CA ARG A 26 -3.05 -11.15 -1.01
C ARG A 26 -4.47 -11.48 -0.60
N VAL A 27 -5.40 -11.49 -1.55
CA VAL A 27 -6.79 -11.87 -1.33
C VAL A 27 -7.24 -12.88 -2.36
N THR A 28 -8.04 -13.85 -1.96
CA THR A 28 -8.79 -14.69 -2.91
C THR A 28 -10.21 -14.17 -3.03
N THR A 29 -10.75 -14.19 -4.25
CA THR A 29 -12.09 -13.66 -4.55
C THR A 29 -13.07 -14.78 -4.86
N LEU A 30 -14.27 -14.69 -4.29
CA LEU A 30 -15.40 -15.55 -4.60
C LEU A 30 -16.56 -14.70 -5.15
N PRO A 31 -17.16 -15.04 -6.31
CA PRO A 31 -16.86 -16.16 -7.19
C PRO A 31 -15.49 -16.03 -7.91
N GLN A 32 -14.96 -17.16 -8.37
CA GLN A 32 -13.66 -17.23 -9.04
C GLN A 32 -13.69 -16.49 -10.39
N MET A 33 -12.63 -15.75 -10.70
CA MET A 33 -12.52 -15.02 -11.96
C MET A 33 -12.20 -15.98 -13.11
N SER A 34 -13.22 -16.46 -13.82
CA SER A 34 -13.02 -17.35 -14.98
C SER A 34 -13.14 -16.64 -16.34
N CYS A 35 -13.30 -15.31 -16.37
CA CYS A 35 -13.53 -14.56 -17.61
C CYS A 35 -12.69 -13.28 -17.65
N SER A 36 -12.12 -12.97 -18.82
CA SER A 36 -11.31 -11.76 -19.08
C SER A 36 -12.04 -10.47 -18.69
N ASN A 37 -13.37 -10.44 -18.86
CA ASN A 37 -14.18 -9.27 -18.51
C ASN A 37 -14.33 -9.08 -16.99
N CYS A 38 -14.39 -10.19 -16.23
CA CYS A 38 -14.46 -10.17 -14.76
C CYS A 38 -13.15 -9.67 -14.16
N GLU A 39 -12.02 -10.17 -14.66
CA GLU A 39 -10.70 -9.70 -14.24
C GLU A 39 -10.52 -8.19 -14.51
N ASN A 40 -10.88 -7.75 -15.72
CA ASN A 40 -10.72 -6.35 -16.10
C ASN A 40 -11.63 -5.43 -15.27
N LYS A 41 -12.84 -5.89 -14.91
CA LYS A 41 -13.73 -5.15 -14.01
C LYS A 41 -13.10 -4.94 -12.63
N ILE A 42 -12.51 -6.00 -12.06
CA ILE A 42 -11.85 -5.92 -10.75
C ILE A 42 -10.62 -5.01 -10.81
N LYS A 43 -9.75 -5.21 -11.80
CA LYS A 43 -8.56 -4.37 -12.01
C LYS A 43 -8.90 -2.89 -12.14
N LYS A 44 -9.95 -2.56 -12.92
CA LYS A 44 -10.36 -1.17 -13.12
C LYS A 44 -10.94 -0.57 -11.84
N ASN A 45 -11.84 -1.25 -11.14
CA ASN A 45 -12.48 -0.66 -9.96
C ASN A 45 -11.50 -0.52 -8.78
N ILE A 46 -10.74 -1.57 -8.47
CA ILE A 46 -9.87 -1.58 -7.29
C ILE A 46 -8.63 -0.70 -7.46
N ARG A 47 -8.09 -0.53 -8.68
CA ARG A 47 -6.94 0.35 -8.93
C ARG A 47 -7.20 1.82 -8.60
N PHE A 48 -8.46 2.27 -8.72
CA PHE A 48 -8.82 3.66 -8.44
C PHE A 48 -9.26 3.88 -6.98
N GLU A 49 -9.32 2.84 -6.17
CA GLU A 49 -9.57 3.00 -4.74
C GLU A 49 -8.40 3.75 -4.07
N LYS A 50 -8.74 4.61 -3.11
CA LYS A 50 -7.76 5.49 -2.46
C LYS A 50 -6.66 4.65 -1.79
N GLY A 51 -5.41 5.00 -2.03
CA GLY A 51 -4.26 4.33 -1.42
C GLY A 51 -3.82 3.03 -2.10
N VAL A 52 -4.54 2.54 -3.13
CA VAL A 52 -4.06 1.41 -3.94
C VAL A 52 -3.01 1.90 -4.92
N HIS A 53 -1.82 1.30 -4.88
CA HIS A 53 -0.72 1.62 -5.78
C HIS A 53 -0.66 0.66 -6.96
N GLN A 54 -0.82 -0.63 -6.71
CA GLN A 54 -0.73 -1.66 -7.74
C GLN A 54 -1.68 -2.81 -7.45
N ILE A 55 -2.23 -3.40 -8.51
CA ILE A 55 -3.04 -4.60 -8.46
C ILE A 55 -2.52 -5.61 -9.48
N SER A 56 -2.29 -6.84 -9.02
CA SER A 56 -1.94 -7.99 -9.83
C SER A 56 -2.98 -9.09 -9.60
N THR A 57 -3.36 -9.80 -10.66
CA THR A 57 -4.30 -10.91 -10.59
C THR A 57 -3.62 -12.15 -11.14
N ASP A 58 -3.75 -13.25 -10.43
CA ASP A 58 -3.30 -14.55 -10.88
C ASP A 58 -4.52 -15.43 -11.15
N LEU A 59 -4.75 -15.76 -12.42
CA LEU A 59 -5.89 -16.59 -12.85
C LEU A 59 -5.69 -18.07 -12.50
N LYS A 60 -4.44 -18.55 -12.41
CA LYS A 60 -4.13 -19.95 -12.09
C LYS A 60 -4.33 -20.23 -10.61
N GLY A 61 -3.81 -19.35 -9.77
CA GLY A 61 -3.94 -19.42 -8.31
C GLY A 61 -5.22 -18.81 -7.77
N GLN A 62 -5.97 -18.05 -8.60
CA GLN A 62 -7.19 -17.34 -8.19
C GLN A 62 -6.95 -16.37 -7.03
N VAL A 63 -5.79 -15.72 -7.06
CA VAL A 63 -5.33 -14.78 -6.05
C VAL A 63 -5.17 -13.40 -6.68
N VAL A 64 -5.65 -12.39 -5.97
CA VAL A 64 -5.42 -10.98 -6.27
C VAL A 64 -4.40 -10.45 -5.28
N THR A 65 -3.33 -9.86 -5.78
CA THR A 65 -2.32 -9.20 -4.97
C THR A 65 -2.51 -7.70 -5.12
N VAL A 66 -2.75 -7.01 -4.01
CA VAL A 66 -2.98 -5.57 -3.96
C VAL A 66 -1.86 -4.94 -3.14
N VAL A 67 -1.09 -4.05 -3.77
CA VAL A 67 -0.11 -3.21 -3.09
C VAL A 67 -0.81 -1.90 -2.73
N TYR A 68 -0.87 -1.60 -1.44
CA TYR A 68 -1.57 -0.44 -0.90
C TYR A 68 -0.71 0.31 0.11
N ASP A 69 -1.00 1.58 0.27
CA ASP A 69 -0.39 2.46 1.26
C ASP A 69 -1.15 2.33 2.59
N ALA A 70 -0.46 1.84 3.62
CA ALA A 70 -1.04 1.59 4.95
C ALA A 70 -1.45 2.89 5.67
N ASP A 71 -0.91 4.05 5.26
CA ASP A 71 -1.29 5.35 5.82
C ASP A 71 -2.63 5.86 5.24
N LYS A 72 -3.04 5.32 4.08
CA LYS A 72 -4.25 5.79 3.35
C LYS A 72 -5.38 4.76 3.35
N THR A 73 -5.06 3.47 3.30
CA THR A 73 -6.03 2.39 3.18
C THR A 73 -5.67 1.20 4.06
N ASP A 74 -6.71 0.47 4.45
CA ASP A 74 -6.64 -0.67 5.35
C ASP A 74 -7.25 -1.89 4.66
N GLU A 75 -6.92 -3.08 5.15
CA GLU A 75 -7.46 -4.35 4.67
C GLU A 75 -9.00 -4.37 4.65
N GLU A 76 -9.66 -3.82 5.67
CA GLU A 76 -11.12 -3.73 5.74
C GLU A 76 -11.72 -2.87 4.62
N LYS A 77 -11.04 -1.76 4.26
CA LYS A 77 -11.48 -0.88 3.17
C LYS A 77 -11.35 -1.59 1.83
N ILE A 78 -10.28 -2.36 1.65
CA ILE A 78 -10.07 -3.18 0.45
C ILE A 78 -11.19 -4.22 0.36
N ILE A 79 -11.51 -4.94 1.45
CA ILE A 79 -12.62 -5.91 1.47
C ILE A 79 -13.96 -5.23 1.12
N LYS A 80 -14.25 -4.06 1.70
CA LYS A 80 -15.46 -3.27 1.37
C LYS A 80 -15.49 -2.85 -0.10
N ALA A 81 -14.35 -2.54 -0.71
CA ALA A 81 -14.29 -2.23 -2.14
C ALA A 81 -14.66 -3.46 -3.01
N PHE A 82 -14.21 -4.65 -2.61
CA PHE A 82 -14.63 -5.90 -3.24
C PHE A 82 -16.14 -6.17 -3.04
N ASP A 83 -16.69 -5.91 -1.86
CA ASP A 83 -18.12 -6.10 -1.59
C ASP A 83 -19.02 -5.21 -2.48
N LYS A 84 -18.61 -3.95 -2.71
CA LYS A 84 -19.31 -3.02 -3.62
C LYS A 84 -19.43 -3.56 -5.05
N ILE A 85 -18.42 -4.30 -5.53
CA ILE A 85 -18.44 -4.91 -6.85
C ILE A 85 -19.07 -6.31 -6.87
N LYS A 86 -19.68 -6.74 -5.75
CA LYS A 86 -20.31 -8.05 -5.52
C LYS A 86 -19.33 -9.21 -5.55
N TYR A 87 -18.10 -8.99 -5.10
CA TYR A 87 -17.09 -10.03 -4.89
C TYR A 87 -16.75 -10.15 -3.41
N LYS A 88 -16.68 -11.38 -2.90
CA LYS A 88 -16.23 -11.65 -1.54
C LYS A 88 -14.71 -11.82 -1.55
N ALA A 89 -13.98 -10.93 -0.88
CA ALA A 89 -12.54 -11.04 -0.71
C ALA A 89 -12.21 -11.73 0.61
N ILE A 90 -11.37 -12.76 0.55
CA ILE A 90 -10.82 -13.47 1.71
C ILE A 90 -9.33 -13.19 1.74
N ILE A 91 -8.82 -12.66 2.84
CA ILE A 91 -7.40 -12.36 3.01
C ILE A 91 -6.62 -13.67 3.12
N LEU A 92 -5.52 -13.75 2.38
CA LEU A 92 -4.51 -14.79 2.49
C LEU A 92 -3.33 -14.18 3.24
N ASP A 93 -3.26 -14.43 4.55
CA ASP A 93 -2.15 -14.00 5.38
C ASP A 93 -0.86 -14.70 4.94
N GLU A 94 0.02 -13.98 4.25
CA GLU A 94 1.43 -14.37 4.13
C GLU A 94 2.30 -13.28 4.74
N GLY A 95 2.52 -13.43 6.05
CA GLY A 95 3.63 -12.79 6.75
C GLY A 95 3.43 -11.31 7.05
N ARG A 96 2.73 -11.02 8.16
CA ARG A 96 3.01 -9.82 8.97
C ARG A 96 4.50 -9.85 9.37
N ASN A 97 5.37 -9.19 8.60
CA ASN A 97 6.73 -8.92 9.04
C ASN A 97 6.88 -7.43 9.37
N SER A 98 6.75 -7.14 10.67
CA SER A 98 7.65 -6.25 11.40
C SER A 98 7.57 -4.74 11.12
N ALA A 99 6.44 -4.14 11.48
CA ALA A 99 6.46 -2.86 12.21
C ALA A 99 6.81 -3.14 13.69
N ALA A 100 8.07 -3.49 13.97
CA ALA A 100 8.67 -3.55 15.31
C ALA A 100 10.19 -3.79 15.22
N ALA A 101 10.93 -2.83 14.65
CA ALA A 101 12.38 -2.71 14.86
C ALA A 101 12.80 -1.27 15.22
N ASP A 102 11.86 -0.49 15.77
CA ASP A 102 12.10 0.83 16.35
C ASP A 102 11.94 0.78 17.88
N SER A 103 12.91 0.15 18.54
CA SER A 103 13.28 0.31 19.97
C SER A 103 14.47 -0.61 20.21
N CYS A 104 15.69 -0.19 20.55
CA CYS A 104 16.12 1.00 21.26
C CYS A 104 17.42 1.54 20.65
N ARG A 105 17.33 2.75 20.11
CA ARG A 105 18.49 3.60 19.81
C ARG A 105 18.89 4.30 21.11
N ASN A 106 19.57 3.62 22.03
CA ASN A 106 20.62 4.20 22.89
C ASN A 106 21.21 3.14 23.85
N CYS A 107 22.33 2.56 23.47
CA CYS A 107 23.34 2.07 24.42
C CYS A 107 24.71 2.44 23.86
N SER A 108 24.94 3.76 23.73
CA SER A 108 26.30 4.28 23.73
C SER A 108 26.55 4.95 25.07
N LYS A 109 27.66 4.55 25.69
CA LYS A 109 28.31 5.06 26.90
C LYS A 109 27.93 4.39 28.23
N THR A 110 28.70 3.36 28.58
CA THR A 110 29.60 3.47 29.75
C THR A 110 30.82 2.57 29.59
N THR A 111 31.98 3.23 29.62
CA THR A 111 33.31 2.72 29.90
C THR A 111 33.36 1.75 31.09
N GLY A 112 34.08 0.64 30.95
CA GLY A 112 34.44 -0.26 32.05
C GLY A 112 35.71 -1.04 31.70
N LYS A 113 36.82 -0.64 32.34
CA LYS A 113 38.11 -1.33 32.39
C LYS A 113 37.97 -2.84 32.60
N ASN A 114 38.80 -3.61 31.88
CA ASN A 114 39.69 -4.55 32.55
C ASN A 114 41.09 -4.35 31.98
#